data_AF-A0A5S3NZJ1-F1
#
_entry.id   AF-A0A5S3NZJ1-F1
#
_cell.length_a   1.000
_cell.length_b   1.000
_cell.length_c   1.000
_cell.angle_alpha   90.00
_cell.angle_beta   90.00
_cell.angle_gamma   90.00
#
_symmetry.space_group_name_H-M   'P 1'
#
loop_
_entity.id
_entity.type
_entity.pdbx_description
1 polymer ?
#
loop_
_entity_poly.entity_id
_entity_poly.type
_entity_poly.pdbx_seq_one_letter_code
_entity_poly.pdbx_strand_id
1 'polypeptide(L)'
;MKIVITEEGFDSLGTDKAWNKLSDTQKEAWTSALIAHAGQEHEYDWLEPFAKSAAKKNASLGKVGKPLIKVFVGAFGVRDPDVEPVRDGKGNIVPDDGLTDFENVPLGTSIEDYMDSEVLPWAGDAYVDQSYCDDQDEGVGIVGYEINFNRYFYQYQPPRGLEEIDADLKAVEADIAALLDEVTE
;
A
#
# COMPACT_ATOMS: atom_id res chain seq x y z
N MET A 1 15.02 -7.98 -1.51
CA MET A 1 14.96 -6.61 -2.06
C MET A 1 16.37 -6.15 -2.43
N LYS A 2 16.53 -5.49 -3.58
CA LYS A 2 17.79 -4.87 -4.04
C LYS A 2 17.57 -3.40 -4.40
N ILE A 3 18.62 -2.61 -4.46
CA ILE A 3 18.55 -1.21 -4.90
C ILE A 3 18.97 -1.12 -6.36
N VAL A 4 18.12 -0.54 -7.20
CA VAL A 4 18.41 -0.28 -8.61
C VAL A 4 18.06 1.16 -8.92
N ILE A 5 19.04 1.93 -9.38
CA ILE A 5 18.81 3.32 -9.79
C ILE A 5 18.24 3.32 -11.21
N THR A 6 16.96 3.68 -11.34
CA THR A 6 16.22 3.77 -12.59
C THR A 6 15.66 5.18 -12.82
N GLU A 7 15.34 5.51 -14.07
CA GLU A 7 14.65 6.77 -14.40
C GLU A 7 13.28 6.86 -13.72
N GLU A 8 12.51 5.76 -13.73
CA GLU A 8 11.21 5.66 -13.02
C GLU A 8 11.34 5.94 -11.51
N GLY A 9 12.44 5.52 -10.89
CA GLY A 9 12.71 5.82 -9.49
C GLY A 9 12.84 7.33 -9.22
N PHE A 10 13.45 8.08 -10.15
CA PHE A 10 13.52 9.54 -10.03
C PHE A 10 12.16 10.22 -10.19
N ASP A 11 11.28 9.69 -11.04
CA ASP A 11 9.91 10.19 -11.16
C ASP A 11 9.14 9.98 -9.85
N SER A 12 9.32 8.81 -9.21
CA SER A 12 8.72 8.50 -7.91
C SER A 12 9.15 9.48 -6.82
N LEU A 13 10.44 9.88 -6.77
CA LEU A 13 10.94 10.88 -5.83
C LEU A 13 10.16 12.20 -5.91
N GLY A 14 9.79 12.64 -7.11
CA GLY A 14 9.03 13.88 -7.33
C GLY A 14 7.67 13.91 -6.63
N THR A 15 7.09 12.74 -6.34
CA THR A 15 5.79 12.62 -5.66
C THR A 15 5.92 12.62 -4.13
N ASP A 16 7.13 12.41 -3.59
CA ASP A 16 7.33 12.23 -2.16
C ASP A 16 7.41 13.57 -1.38
N LYS A 17 6.77 13.60 -0.20
CA LYS A 17 6.70 14.82 0.63
C LYS A 17 8.03 15.19 1.27
N ALA A 18 8.86 14.23 1.66
CA ALA A 18 10.16 14.49 2.27
C ALA A 18 11.20 14.91 1.22
N TRP A 19 11.18 14.33 0.01
CA TRP A 19 11.96 14.82 -1.13
C TRP A 19 11.59 16.26 -1.49
N ASN A 20 10.30 16.57 -1.54
CA ASN A 20 9.82 17.90 -1.91
C ASN A 20 10.17 19.01 -0.91
N LYS A 21 10.55 18.66 0.32
CA LYS A 21 11.05 19.61 1.33
C LYS A 21 12.52 20.01 1.11
N LEU A 22 13.27 19.29 0.28
CA LEU A 22 14.64 19.66 -0.07
C LEU A 22 14.64 20.90 -0.96
N SER A 23 15.70 21.70 -0.89
CA SER A 23 15.90 22.81 -1.83
C SER A 23 16.20 22.30 -3.23
N ASP A 24 15.96 23.10 -4.26
CA ASP A 24 16.24 22.71 -5.65
C ASP A 24 17.72 22.35 -5.84
N THR A 25 18.63 23.10 -5.21
CA THR A 25 20.06 22.78 -5.18
C THR A 25 20.37 21.41 -4.56
N GLN A 26 19.65 21.02 -3.50
CA GLN A 26 19.80 19.70 -2.89
C GLN A 26 19.26 18.60 -3.80
N LYS A 27 18.09 18.82 -4.42
CA LYS A 27 17.48 17.86 -5.36
C LYS A 27 18.41 17.60 -6.54
N GLU A 28 18.90 18.67 -7.19
CA GLU A 28 19.85 18.57 -8.31
C GLU A 28 21.14 17.83 -7.92
N ALA A 29 21.69 18.13 -6.74
CA ALA A 29 22.89 17.48 -6.24
C ALA A 29 22.66 15.98 -5.95
N TRP A 30 21.53 15.62 -5.34
CA TRP A 30 21.17 14.22 -5.08
C TRP A 30 20.90 13.45 -6.37
N THR A 31 20.17 14.04 -7.31
CA THR A 31 19.92 13.44 -8.63
C THR A 31 21.25 13.15 -9.34
N SER A 32 22.17 14.13 -9.35
CA SER A 32 23.49 13.96 -9.95
C SER A 32 24.34 12.89 -9.26
N ALA A 33 24.24 12.77 -7.93
CA ALA A 33 24.98 11.75 -7.19
C ALA A 33 24.43 10.34 -7.42
N LEU A 34 23.11 10.19 -7.46
CA LEU A 34 22.44 8.90 -7.64
C LEU A 34 22.52 8.41 -9.08
N ILE A 35 22.34 9.29 -10.08
CA ILE A 35 22.36 8.90 -11.50
C ILE A 35 23.71 8.33 -11.95
N ALA A 36 24.81 8.65 -11.24
CA ALA A 36 26.12 8.05 -11.46
C ALA A 36 26.14 6.52 -11.23
N HIS A 37 25.12 6.00 -10.53
CA HIS A 37 24.90 4.58 -10.26
C HIS A 37 23.77 3.98 -11.11
N ALA A 38 23.26 4.72 -12.11
CA ALA A 38 22.22 4.22 -13.02
C ALA A 38 22.67 2.92 -13.71
N GLY A 39 21.77 1.92 -13.71
CA GLY A 39 22.04 0.59 -14.28
C GLY A 39 22.92 -0.33 -13.43
N GLN A 40 23.32 0.08 -12.22
CA GLN A 40 23.98 -0.79 -11.24
C GLN A 40 22.96 -1.34 -10.25
N GLU A 41 23.18 -2.59 -9.83
CA GLU A 41 22.46 -3.19 -8.71
C GLU A 41 23.31 -3.08 -7.45
N HIS A 42 22.67 -2.72 -6.35
CA HIS A 42 23.29 -2.59 -5.04
C HIS A 42 22.49 -3.37 -3.99
N GLU A 43 23.20 -3.81 -2.94
CA GLU A 43 22.59 -4.39 -1.75
C GLU A 43 21.63 -3.39 -1.08
N TYR A 44 20.62 -3.90 -0.38
CA TYR A 44 19.60 -3.08 0.29
C TYR A 44 20.21 -2.00 1.22
N ASP A 45 21.26 -2.37 1.95
CA ASP A 45 21.87 -1.50 2.96
C ASP A 45 22.80 -0.44 2.37
N TRP A 46 23.02 -0.41 1.05
CA TRP A 46 23.98 0.47 0.38
C TRP A 46 23.62 1.96 0.45
N LEU A 47 22.33 2.31 0.39
CA LEU A 47 21.88 3.71 0.29
C LEU A 47 22.28 4.57 1.48
N GLU A 48 22.19 4.05 2.70
CA GLU A 48 22.53 4.79 3.91
C GLU A 48 24.03 5.15 4.02
N PRO A 49 24.99 4.20 3.91
CA PRO A 49 26.41 4.51 3.91
C PRO A 49 26.81 5.35 2.70
N PHE A 50 26.23 5.09 1.52
CA PHE A 50 26.45 5.92 0.33
C PHE A 50 26.06 7.37 0.59
N ALA A 51 24.81 7.63 0.99
CA ALA A 51 24.30 8.97 1.21
C ALA A 51 25.09 9.72 2.30
N LYS A 52 25.41 9.06 3.41
CA LYS A 52 26.26 9.64 4.47
C LYS A 52 27.66 9.99 3.97
N SER A 53 28.26 9.15 3.13
CA SER A 53 29.58 9.39 2.54
C SER A 53 29.54 10.53 1.53
N ALA A 54 28.54 10.56 0.66
CA ALA A 54 28.34 11.60 -0.34
C ALA A 54 28.14 12.97 0.31
N ALA A 55 27.26 13.08 1.32
CA ALA A 55 26.99 14.33 2.02
C ALA A 55 28.20 14.86 2.81
N LYS A 56 29.11 13.98 3.28
CA LYS A 56 30.39 14.41 3.88
C LYS A 56 31.34 15.04 2.87
N LYS A 57 31.32 14.57 1.61
CA LYS A 57 32.19 15.06 0.53
C LYS A 57 31.60 16.27 -0.18
N ASN A 58 30.27 16.41 -0.17
CA ASN A 58 29.56 17.49 -0.82
C ASN A 58 28.51 18.11 0.11
N ALA A 59 28.82 19.30 0.63
CA ALA A 59 27.94 20.03 1.53
C ALA A 59 26.61 20.46 0.88
N SER A 60 26.52 20.53 -0.46
CA SER A 60 25.28 20.90 -1.16
C SER A 60 24.18 19.84 -1.02
N LEU A 61 24.52 18.61 -0.64
CA LEU A 61 23.57 17.52 -0.39
C LEU A 61 22.82 17.68 0.94
N GLY A 62 23.33 18.51 1.86
CA GLY A 62 22.71 18.77 3.14
C GLY A 62 22.73 17.58 4.11
N LYS A 63 21.85 17.62 5.11
CA LYS A 63 21.79 16.62 6.19
C LYS A 63 21.06 15.37 5.72
N VAL A 64 21.71 14.22 5.84
CA VAL A 64 21.10 12.92 5.61
C VAL A 64 20.44 12.42 6.90
N GLY A 65 19.13 12.23 6.85
CA GLY A 65 18.34 11.65 7.94
C GLY A 65 17.56 10.42 7.48
N LYS A 66 17.03 9.64 8.43
CA LYS A 66 16.22 8.45 8.14
C LYS A 66 15.06 8.69 7.16
N PRO A 67 14.32 9.81 7.21
CA PRO A 67 13.26 10.06 6.23
C PRO A 67 13.77 10.07 4.80
N LEU A 68 14.91 10.72 4.53
CA LEU A 68 15.47 10.79 3.18
C LEU A 68 15.94 9.42 2.69
N ILE A 69 16.54 8.61 3.57
CA ILE A 69 16.92 7.23 3.23
C ILE A 69 15.68 6.39 2.90
N LYS A 70 14.60 6.50 3.69
CA LYS A 70 13.34 5.77 3.41
C LYS A 70 12.77 6.15 2.04
N VAL A 71 12.88 7.42 1.66
CA VAL A 71 12.47 7.91 0.33
C VAL A 71 13.31 7.29 -0.78
N PHE A 72 14.64 7.22 -0.62
CA PHE A 72 15.50 6.55 -1.60
C PHE A 72 15.21 5.05 -1.70
N VAL A 73 15.01 4.37 -0.58
CA VAL A 73 14.64 2.95 -0.56
C VAL A 73 13.27 2.75 -1.23
N GLY A 74 12.30 3.63 -0.99
CA GLY A 74 10.99 3.55 -1.64
C GLY A 74 11.04 3.79 -3.15
N ALA A 75 11.93 4.68 -3.61
CA ALA A 75 12.06 5.03 -5.02
C ALA A 75 12.89 4.02 -5.83
N PHE A 76 13.94 3.47 -5.23
CA PHE A 76 14.93 2.62 -5.92
C PHE A 76 14.95 1.17 -5.44
N GLY A 77 14.17 0.84 -4.42
CA GLY A 77 14.05 -0.51 -3.88
C GLY A 77 13.19 -1.38 -4.78
N VAL A 78 13.81 -2.39 -5.38
CA VAL A 78 13.13 -3.42 -6.16
C VAL A 78 12.93 -4.64 -5.27
N ARG A 79 11.67 -4.99 -5.06
CA ARG A 79 11.27 -6.22 -4.37
C ARG A 79 11.44 -7.38 -5.31
N ASP A 80 12.01 -8.46 -4.79
CA ASP A 80 12.25 -9.69 -5.50
C ASP A 80 11.87 -10.83 -4.54
N PRO A 81 10.84 -11.63 -4.85
CA PRO A 81 10.40 -12.72 -3.98
C PRO A 81 11.35 -13.92 -3.99
N ASP A 82 12.25 -14.02 -4.96
CA ASP A 82 13.13 -15.18 -5.14
C ASP A 82 14.48 -15.03 -4.42
N VAL A 83 14.71 -13.92 -3.72
CA VAL A 83 15.96 -13.63 -2.99
C VAL A 83 15.81 -13.81 -1.48
N GLU A 84 16.94 -14.02 -0.80
CA GLU A 84 16.95 -14.15 0.66
C GLU A 84 16.39 -12.89 1.35
N PRO A 85 15.68 -13.06 2.48
CA PRO A 85 15.18 -11.94 3.28
C PRO A 85 16.31 -11.02 3.71
N VAL A 86 16.12 -9.73 3.46
CA VAL A 86 17.05 -8.69 3.86
C VAL A 86 17.03 -8.55 5.38
N ARG A 87 18.22 -8.38 5.99
CA ARG A 87 18.35 -8.12 7.42
C ARG A 87 18.76 -6.68 7.69
N ASP A 88 18.23 -6.10 8.76
CA ASP A 88 18.66 -4.81 9.26
C ASP A 88 20.04 -4.91 9.96
N GLY A 89 20.60 -3.76 10.36
CA GLY A 89 21.87 -3.72 11.08
C GLY A 89 21.86 -4.37 12.47
N LYS A 90 20.71 -4.85 12.96
CA LYS A 90 20.55 -5.63 14.19
C LYS A 90 20.36 -7.13 13.91
N GLY A 91 20.31 -7.54 12.65
CA GLY A 91 20.11 -8.93 12.23
C GLY A 91 18.64 -9.36 12.10
N ASN A 92 17.68 -8.44 12.33
CA ASN A 92 16.26 -8.74 12.17
C ASN A 92 15.88 -8.70 10.69
N ILE A 93 14.93 -9.54 10.28
CA ILE A 93 14.38 -9.48 8.93
C ILE A 93 13.67 -8.12 8.77
N VAL A 94 13.93 -7.44 7.65
CA VAL A 94 13.23 -6.22 7.28
C VAL A 94 11.86 -6.63 6.74
N PRO A 95 10.75 -6.20 7.37
CA PRO A 95 9.42 -6.51 6.88
C PRO A 95 9.16 -5.85 5.53
N ASP A 96 8.37 -6.53 4.70
CA ASP A 96 7.83 -5.92 3.51
C ASP A 96 6.44 -5.36 3.78
N ASP A 97 6.36 -4.04 3.99
CA ASP A 97 5.09 -3.32 4.20
C ASP A 97 4.06 -3.56 3.06
N GLY A 98 4.50 -4.00 1.88
CA GLY A 98 3.62 -4.33 0.75
C GLY A 98 2.97 -5.72 0.84
N LEU A 99 3.42 -6.57 1.76
CA LEU A 99 2.86 -7.89 2.04
C LEU A 99 2.10 -7.92 3.38
N THR A 100 1.94 -6.77 4.03
CA THR A 100 1.12 -6.66 5.25
C THR A 100 -0.34 -6.97 4.93
N ASP A 101 -0.91 -7.92 5.65
CA ASP A 101 -2.33 -8.27 5.59
C ASP A 101 -2.91 -8.43 7.01
N PHE A 102 -4.23 -8.53 7.11
CA PHE A 102 -4.95 -8.67 8.36
C PHE A 102 -5.85 -9.90 8.35
N GLU A 103 -5.77 -10.68 9.42
CA GLU A 103 -6.63 -11.83 9.66
C GLU A 103 -7.68 -11.53 10.73
N ASN A 104 -8.92 -12.00 10.51
CA ASN A 104 -9.97 -11.90 11.50
C ASN A 104 -9.98 -13.15 12.40
N VAL A 105 -9.31 -13.06 13.53
CA VAL A 105 -9.24 -14.15 14.50
C VAL A 105 -10.51 -14.17 15.36
N PRO A 106 -11.24 -15.31 15.46
CA PRO A 106 -12.37 -15.42 16.36
C PRO A 106 -11.95 -15.16 17.81
N LEU A 107 -12.70 -14.33 18.54
CA LEU A 107 -12.35 -13.88 19.91
C LEU A 107 -12.03 -15.01 20.91
N GLY A 108 -12.60 -16.20 20.71
CA GLY A 108 -12.35 -17.37 21.57
C GLY A 108 -11.12 -18.20 21.20
N THR A 109 -10.38 -17.82 20.17
CA THR A 109 -9.21 -18.54 19.63
C THR A 109 -7.96 -17.71 19.88
N SER A 110 -6.85 -18.33 20.28
CA SER A 110 -5.58 -17.61 20.38
C SER A 110 -5.04 -17.27 18.99
N ILE A 111 -4.23 -16.21 18.89
CA ILE A 111 -3.61 -15.82 17.62
C ILE A 111 -2.67 -16.94 17.15
N GLU A 112 -1.95 -17.56 18.08
CA GLU A 112 -1.02 -18.65 17.81
C GLU A 112 -1.73 -19.87 17.21
N ASP A 113 -2.85 -20.30 17.82
CA ASP A 113 -3.62 -21.45 17.31
C ASP A 113 -4.17 -21.16 15.90
N TYR A 114 -4.65 -19.93 15.67
CA TYR A 114 -5.16 -19.52 14.35
C TYR A 114 -4.04 -19.46 13.30
N MET A 115 -2.86 -18.94 13.67
CA MET A 115 -1.69 -18.94 12.79
C MET A 115 -1.30 -20.37 12.39
N ASP A 116 -1.25 -21.29 13.34
CA ASP A 116 -0.88 -22.69 13.09
C ASP A 116 -1.88 -23.43 12.19
N SER A 117 -3.19 -23.17 12.32
CA SER A 117 -4.22 -23.89 11.57
C SER A 117 -4.59 -23.25 10.23
N GLU A 118 -4.67 -21.92 10.17
CA GLU A 118 -5.22 -21.19 9.03
C GLU A 118 -4.19 -20.40 8.22
N VAL A 119 -3.05 -19.99 8.79
CA VAL A 119 -2.08 -19.09 8.11
C VAL A 119 -0.82 -19.83 7.66
N LEU A 120 -0.05 -20.37 8.61
CA LEU A 120 1.25 -20.99 8.36
C LEU A 120 1.23 -22.18 7.38
N PRO A 121 0.15 -22.97 7.24
CA PRO A 121 0.06 -24.00 6.20
C PRO A 121 0.13 -23.44 4.77
N TRP A 122 -0.25 -22.18 4.58
CA TRP A 122 -0.32 -21.52 3.27
C TRP A 122 0.75 -20.45 3.10
N ALA A 123 1.16 -19.80 4.19
CA ALA A 123 2.19 -18.76 4.24
C ALA A 123 3.18 -19.06 5.37
N GLY A 124 4.13 -19.97 5.11
CA GLY A 124 5.05 -20.49 6.14
C GLY A 124 6.07 -19.49 6.69
N ASP A 125 6.26 -18.36 6.02
CA ASP A 125 7.12 -17.24 6.43
C ASP A 125 6.33 -16.07 7.06
N ALA A 126 5.00 -16.21 7.18
CA ALA A 126 4.16 -15.23 7.85
C ALA A 126 4.49 -15.15 9.35
N TYR A 127 4.34 -13.96 9.91
CA TYR A 127 4.52 -13.72 11.34
C TYR A 127 3.58 -12.60 11.80
N VAL A 128 3.30 -12.57 13.11
CA VAL A 128 2.43 -11.58 13.72
C VAL A 128 3.24 -10.35 14.12
N ASP A 129 2.83 -9.16 13.67
CA ASP A 129 3.39 -7.89 14.14
C ASP A 129 2.98 -7.62 15.60
N GLN A 130 3.93 -7.86 16.51
CA GLN A 130 3.76 -7.67 17.96
C GLN A 130 3.66 -6.18 18.37
N SER A 131 3.87 -5.24 17.45
CA SER A 131 3.76 -3.81 17.72
C SER A 131 2.37 -3.23 17.41
N TYR A 132 1.52 -4.00 16.72
CA TYR A 132 0.15 -3.61 16.43
C TYR A 132 -0.77 -4.09 17.54
N CYS A 133 -1.03 -3.18 18.49
CA CYS A 133 -1.80 -3.47 19.70
C CYS A 133 -3.09 -2.65 19.79
N ASP A 134 -4.07 -3.18 20.53
CA ASP A 134 -5.30 -2.47 20.89
C ASP A 134 -5.00 -1.37 21.92
N ASP A 135 -5.57 -0.18 21.71
CA ASP A 135 -5.38 0.96 22.60
C ASP A 135 -6.02 0.77 23.99
N GLN A 136 -6.98 -0.15 24.14
CA GLN A 136 -7.73 -0.35 25.39
C GLN A 136 -7.10 -1.38 26.32
N ASP A 137 -6.64 -2.50 25.76
CA ASP A 137 -6.09 -3.62 26.54
C ASP A 137 -4.57 -3.84 26.34
N GLU A 138 -3.94 -3.08 25.43
CA GLU A 138 -2.52 -3.19 25.06
C GLU A 138 -2.13 -4.58 24.50
N GLY A 139 -3.10 -5.44 24.21
CA GLY A 139 -2.92 -6.75 23.60
C GLY A 139 -2.66 -6.65 22.10
N VAL A 140 -2.08 -7.70 21.51
CA VAL A 140 -1.76 -7.77 20.08
C VAL A 140 -3.05 -7.93 19.25
N GLY A 141 -3.17 -7.16 18.18
CA GLY A 141 -4.37 -7.07 17.35
C GLY A 141 -5.39 -6.05 17.87
N ILE A 142 -6.43 -5.77 17.09
CA ILE A 142 -7.53 -4.87 17.49
C ILE A 142 -8.77 -5.71 17.78
N VAL A 143 -9.37 -5.52 18.95
CA VAL A 143 -10.56 -6.27 19.35
C VAL A 143 -11.81 -5.58 18.81
N GLY A 144 -12.42 -6.20 17.81
CA GLY A 144 -13.63 -5.71 17.14
C GLY A 144 -14.84 -6.64 17.28
N TYR A 145 -16.02 -6.08 17.08
CA TYR A 145 -17.26 -6.84 16.92
C TYR A 145 -17.81 -6.62 15.52
N GLU A 146 -18.06 -7.71 14.79
CA GLU A 146 -18.72 -7.65 13.48
C GLU A 146 -20.19 -8.07 13.60
N ILE A 147 -21.09 -7.26 13.03
CA ILE A 147 -22.47 -7.66 12.79
C ILE A 147 -22.63 -7.81 11.29
N ASN A 148 -22.78 -9.04 10.80
CA ASN A 148 -23.02 -9.27 9.38
C ASN A 148 -24.44 -8.81 9.00
N PHE A 149 -24.55 -7.58 8.54
CA PHE A 149 -25.85 -6.97 8.30
C PHE A 149 -26.68 -7.72 7.26
N ASN A 150 -26.03 -8.19 6.19
CA ASN A 150 -26.71 -8.95 5.14
C ASN A 150 -27.26 -10.27 5.70
N ARG A 151 -26.50 -10.99 6.52
CA ARG A 151 -26.96 -12.26 7.09
C ARG A 151 -28.20 -12.10 7.97
N TYR A 152 -28.28 -11.01 8.74
CA TYR A 152 -29.34 -10.85 9.76
C TYR A 152 -30.49 -9.94 9.32
N PHE A 153 -30.24 -8.97 8.46
CA PHE A 153 -31.19 -7.93 8.08
C PHE A 153 -31.53 -7.93 6.59
N TYR A 154 -30.93 -8.81 5.77
CA TYR A 154 -31.34 -8.91 4.39
C TYR A 154 -32.78 -9.38 4.30
N GLN A 155 -33.63 -8.48 3.79
CA GLN A 155 -34.98 -8.81 3.39
C GLN A 155 -34.96 -8.94 1.87
N TYR A 156 -35.27 -10.15 1.39
CA TYR A 156 -35.45 -10.35 -0.04
C TYR A 156 -36.56 -9.45 -0.55
N GLN A 157 -36.21 -8.52 -1.42
CA GLN A 157 -37.17 -7.73 -2.18
C GLN A 157 -37.37 -8.41 -3.52
N PRO A 158 -38.54 -9.03 -3.76
CA PRO A 158 -38.83 -9.56 -5.08
C PRO A 158 -38.76 -8.43 -6.12
N PRO A 159 -38.31 -8.72 -7.35
CA PRO A 159 -38.43 -7.77 -8.44
C PRO A 159 -39.90 -7.34 -8.62
N ARG A 160 -40.11 -6.10 -9.09
CA ARG A 160 -41.45 -5.62 -9.47
C ARG A 160 -42.10 -6.54 -10.51
N GLY A 161 -43.44 -6.63 -10.47
CA GLY A 161 -44.20 -7.51 -11.36
C GLY A 161 -44.06 -7.12 -12.84
N LEU A 162 -44.20 -8.10 -13.74
CA LEU A 162 -44.13 -7.84 -15.18
C LEU A 162 -45.25 -6.90 -15.63
N GLU A 163 -46.43 -7.01 -15.04
CA GLU A 163 -47.58 -6.17 -15.36
C GLU A 163 -47.33 -4.69 -15.00
N GLU A 164 -46.60 -4.44 -13.92
CA GLU A 164 -46.17 -3.10 -13.50
C GLU A 164 -45.10 -2.55 -14.46
N ILE A 165 -44.15 -3.39 -14.86
CA ILE A 165 -43.15 -3.04 -15.88
C ILE A 165 -43.84 -2.66 -17.20
N ASP A 166 -44.81 -3.46 -17.65
CA ASP A 166 -45.55 -3.21 -18.90
C ASP A 166 -46.39 -1.93 -18.82
N ALA A 167 -46.99 -1.64 -17.67
CA ALA A 167 -47.75 -0.41 -17.45
C ALA A 167 -46.85 0.83 -17.52
N ASP A 168 -45.69 0.79 -16.85
CA ASP A 168 -44.70 1.86 -16.88
C ASP A 168 -44.14 2.07 -18.28
N LEU A 169 -43.83 0.98 -19.01
CA LEU A 169 -43.35 1.06 -20.39
C LEU A 169 -44.36 1.76 -21.29
N LYS A 170 -45.64 1.39 -21.22
CA LYS A 170 -46.70 2.05 -22.01
C LYS A 170 -46.89 3.52 -21.64
N ALA A 171 -46.75 3.87 -20.37
CA ALA A 171 -46.82 5.26 -19.93
C ALA A 171 -45.67 6.08 -20.52
N VAL A 172 -44.44 5.56 -20.43
CA VAL A 172 -43.25 6.20 -21.03
C VAL A 172 -43.37 6.29 -22.56
N GLU A 173 -43.88 5.25 -23.22
CA GLU A 173 -44.15 5.27 -24.67
C GLU A 173 -45.15 6.36 -25.06
N ALA A 174 -46.23 6.53 -24.28
CA ALA A 174 -47.23 7.57 -24.51
C ALA A 174 -46.66 8.98 -24.30
N ASP A 175 -45.84 9.17 -23.25
CA ASP A 175 -45.17 10.45 -22.97
C ASP A 175 -44.19 10.82 -24.11
N ILE A 176 -43.42 9.85 -24.61
CA ILE A 176 -42.51 10.05 -25.74
C ILE A 176 -43.30 10.44 -26.99
N ALA A 177 -44.41 9.76 -27.29
CA ALA A 177 -45.26 10.09 -28.43
C ALA A 177 -45.79 11.52 -28.34
N ALA A 178 -46.28 11.94 -27.16
CA ALA A 178 -46.78 13.30 -26.94
C ALA A 178 -45.69 14.37 -27.14
N LEU A 179 -44.48 14.13 -26.62
CA LEU A 179 -43.34 15.03 -26.80
C LEU A 179 -42.89 15.14 -28.26
N LEU A 180 -42.93 14.03 -29.00
CA LEU A 180 -42.60 14.04 -30.43
C LEU A 180 -43.64 14.82 -31.23
N ASP A 181 -44.93 14.65 -30.92
CA ASP A 181 -46.02 15.40 -31.57
C ASP A 181 -45.85 16.91 -31.37
N GLU A 182 -45.53 17.37 -30.15
CA GLU A 182 -45.29 18.79 -29.83
C GLU A 182 -44.11 19.40 -30.60
N VAL A 183 -43.10 18.62 -30.97
CA VAL A 183 -41.91 19.08 -31.72
C VAL A 183 -42.12 19.04 -33.24
N THR A 184 -43.10 18.27 -33.72
CA THR A 184 -43.41 18.13 -35.15
C THR A 184 -44.48 19.09 -35.68
N GLU A 185 -45.08 19.92 -34.81
CA GLU A 185 -45.85 21.14 -35.15
C GLU A 185 -44.96 22.38 -35.29
#